data_AF-A4IUI5-F1
#
_entry.id   AF-A4IUI5-F1
#
_cell.length_a   1.000
_cell.length_b   1.000
_cell.length_c   1.000
_cell.angle_alpha   90.00
_cell.angle_beta   90.00
_cell.angle_gamma   90.00
#
_symmetry.space_group_name_H-M   'P 1'
#
loop_
_entity.id
_entity.type
_entity.pdbx_description
1 polymer ?
#
loop_
_entity_poly.entity_id
_entity_poly.type
_entity_poly.pdbx_seq_one_letter_code
_entity_poly.pdbx_strand_id
1 'polypeptide(L)'
;MSRLDKSKVINSALELLNEVGIEGLTTRKLAQKLGVEQPTLYWHVKNKRALLDALAIEMLDRHHTHFCPLEGESWQDFLRNNAKSFRCALLSHRDGAKVHLGTRPTEKQYETLENQLAFLCQQGFSLENALYALSAVGHFTLGCVLEDQEHQVAKEERETPTTDSMPPLLRQAIELFDHQGAEPAFLFGLELIICGLEKQLKCESGS
;
A
#
# COMPACT_ATOMS: atom_id res chain seq x y z
N MET A 1 16.00 -12.05 -31.69
CA MET A 1 14.83 -11.41 -31.04
C MET A 1 14.70 -12.00 -29.65
N SER A 2 14.98 -11.24 -28.59
CA SER A 2 14.86 -11.75 -27.22
C SER A 2 13.38 -12.00 -26.93
N ARG A 3 13.01 -13.23 -26.60
CA ARG A 3 11.67 -13.61 -26.16
C ARG A 3 11.25 -12.68 -25.03
N LEU A 4 10.12 -12.00 -25.18
CA LEU A 4 9.56 -11.15 -24.15
C LEU A 4 9.19 -12.06 -22.96
N ASP A 5 9.76 -11.79 -21.80
CA ASP A 5 9.44 -12.48 -20.55
C ASP A 5 8.50 -11.62 -19.70
N LYS A 6 7.62 -12.28 -18.93
CA LYS A 6 6.68 -11.60 -18.03
C LYS A 6 7.40 -10.72 -17.03
N SER A 7 8.54 -11.15 -16.47
CA SER A 7 9.33 -10.33 -15.54
C SER A 7 9.80 -9.04 -16.21
N LYS A 8 10.27 -9.11 -17.46
CA LYS A 8 10.70 -7.93 -18.22
C LYS A 8 9.55 -6.96 -18.48
N VAL A 9 8.35 -7.47 -18.81
CA VAL A 9 7.14 -6.63 -18.98
C VAL A 9 6.80 -5.89 -17.70
N ILE A 10 6.81 -6.58 -16.56
CA ILE A 10 6.47 -6.01 -15.25
C ILE A 10 7.51 -4.97 -14.82
N ASN A 11 8.80 -5.25 -14.97
CA ASN A 11 9.88 -4.30 -14.68
C ASN A 11 9.73 -3.01 -15.49
N SER A 12 9.57 -3.11 -16.81
CA SER A 12 9.41 -1.91 -17.65
C SER A 12 8.10 -1.17 -17.36
N ALA A 13 7.05 -1.85 -16.90
CA ALA A 13 5.81 -1.21 -16.49
C ALA A 13 5.93 -0.47 -15.16
N LEU A 14 6.68 -1.00 -14.19
CA LEU A 14 7.03 -0.31 -12.94
C LEU A 14 7.89 0.93 -13.19
N GLU A 15 8.89 0.82 -14.08
CA GLU A 15 9.69 1.98 -14.53
C GLU A 15 8.79 3.05 -15.18
N LEU A 16 7.91 2.63 -16.10
CA LEU A 16 6.98 3.54 -16.76
C LEU A 16 5.99 4.18 -15.77
N LEU A 17 5.53 3.44 -14.76
CA LEU A 17 4.66 3.96 -13.71
C LEU A 17 5.34 5.12 -12.96
N ASN A 18 6.62 4.99 -12.61
CA ASN A 18 7.38 6.07 -11.98
C ASN A 18 7.52 7.30 -12.90
N GLU A 19 7.73 7.09 -14.20
CA GLU A 19 7.89 8.17 -15.17
C GLU A 19 6.60 8.97 -15.41
N VAL A 20 5.46 8.28 -15.59
CA VAL A 20 4.24 8.92 -16.10
C VAL A 20 3.02 8.81 -15.20
N GLY A 21 3.13 8.13 -14.06
CA GLY A 21 2.02 7.87 -13.15
C GLY A 21 0.97 6.89 -13.71
N ILE A 22 -0.02 6.57 -12.88
CA ILE A 22 -1.07 5.59 -13.19
C ILE A 22 -1.94 6.02 -14.38
N GLU A 23 -2.24 7.31 -14.52
CA GLU A 23 -3.03 7.84 -15.64
C GLU A 23 -2.25 7.75 -16.95
N GLY A 24 -0.95 8.06 -16.89
CA GLY A 24 -0.05 7.96 -18.04
C GLY A 24 0.26 6.52 -18.46
N LEU A 25 0.13 5.54 -17.56
CA LEU A 25 0.44 4.14 -17.83
C LEU A 25 -0.60 3.51 -18.77
N THR A 26 -0.17 3.22 -20.00
CA THR A 26 -1.00 2.58 -21.04
C THR A 26 -0.25 1.43 -21.69
N THR A 27 -0.97 0.42 -22.19
CA THR A 27 -0.38 -0.71 -22.93
C THR A 27 0.41 -0.25 -24.16
N ARG A 28 -0.02 0.85 -24.79
CA ARG A 28 0.66 1.46 -25.93
C ARG A 28 2.03 2.03 -25.57
N LYS A 29 2.11 2.84 -24.52
CA LYS A 29 3.40 3.37 -24.06
C LYS A 29 4.31 2.25 -23.56
N LEU A 30 3.75 1.22 -22.92
CA LEU A 30 4.51 0.05 -22.49
C LEU A 30 5.10 -0.73 -23.68
N ALA A 31 4.31 -1.00 -24.73
CA ALA A 31 4.78 -1.65 -25.95
C ALA A 31 5.90 -0.86 -26.61
N GLN A 32 5.75 0.47 -26.70
CA GLN A 32 6.79 1.38 -27.21
C GLN A 32 8.06 1.31 -26.36
N LYS A 33 7.96 1.37 -25.02
CA LYS A 33 9.10 1.26 -24.10
C LYS A 33 9.85 -0.07 -24.24
N LEU A 34 9.10 -1.16 -24.47
CA LEU A 34 9.65 -2.49 -24.68
C LEU A 34 10.20 -2.71 -26.09
N GLY A 35 9.95 -1.81 -27.04
CA GLY A 35 10.33 -1.97 -28.44
C GLY A 35 9.62 -3.14 -29.13
N VAL A 36 8.37 -3.42 -28.75
CA VAL A 36 7.56 -4.52 -29.30
C VAL A 36 6.23 -4.02 -29.83
N GLU A 37 5.64 -4.77 -30.77
CA GLU A 37 4.30 -4.50 -31.27
C GLU A 37 3.22 -4.89 -30.23
N GLN A 38 2.09 -4.18 -30.24
CA GLN A 38 0.95 -4.41 -29.33
C GLN A 38 0.46 -5.88 -29.26
N PRO A 39 0.32 -6.62 -30.37
CA PRO A 39 -0.06 -8.04 -30.30
C PRO A 39 0.92 -8.89 -29.50
N THR A 40 2.21 -8.54 -29.49
CA THR A 40 3.22 -9.24 -28.69
C THR A 40 2.99 -9.02 -27.20
N LEU A 41 2.67 -7.79 -26.80
CA LEU A 41 2.37 -7.44 -25.41
C LEU A 41 1.06 -8.09 -24.92
N TYR A 42 0.05 -8.20 -25.80
CA TYR A 42 -1.26 -8.78 -25.47
C TYR A 42 -1.17 -10.21 -24.90
N TRP A 43 -0.21 -11.01 -25.37
CA TRP A 43 0.05 -12.36 -24.85
C TRP A 43 0.49 -12.38 -23.38
N HIS A 44 1.08 -11.30 -22.88
CA HIS A 44 1.52 -11.16 -21.49
C HIS A 44 0.49 -10.43 -20.64
N VAL A 45 -0.17 -9.41 -21.20
CA VAL A 45 -1.05 -8.50 -20.47
C VAL A 45 -2.24 -8.14 -21.35
N LYS A 46 -3.42 -8.65 -21.00
CA LYS A 46 -4.63 -8.51 -21.83
C LYS A 46 -5.20 -7.09 -21.85
N ASN A 47 -5.10 -6.35 -20.74
CA ASN A 47 -5.65 -5.01 -20.59
C ASN A 47 -4.95 -4.25 -19.44
N LYS A 48 -5.29 -2.95 -19.28
CA LYS A 48 -4.72 -2.10 -18.22
C LYS A 48 -5.01 -2.65 -16.82
N ARG A 49 -6.20 -3.20 -16.56
CA ARG A 49 -6.53 -3.74 -15.22
C ARG A 49 -5.64 -4.93 -14.86
N ALA A 50 -5.48 -5.88 -15.77
CA ALA A 50 -4.60 -7.03 -15.59
C ALA A 50 -3.12 -6.61 -15.41
N LEU A 51 -2.70 -5.49 -16.02
CA LEU A 51 -1.39 -4.91 -15.76
C LEU A 51 -1.30 -4.42 -14.31
N LEU A 52 -2.26 -3.59 -13.88
CA LEU A 52 -2.28 -3.00 -12.55
C LEU A 52 -2.34 -4.08 -11.45
N ASP A 53 -3.14 -5.13 -11.63
CA ASP A 53 -3.20 -6.24 -10.68
C ASP A 53 -1.82 -6.94 -10.58
N ALA A 54 -1.14 -7.15 -11.70
CA ALA A 54 0.20 -7.75 -11.70
C ALA A 54 1.26 -6.83 -11.07
N LEU A 55 1.17 -5.51 -11.29
CA LEU A 55 2.05 -4.54 -10.65
C LEU A 55 1.83 -4.49 -9.14
N ALA A 56 0.58 -4.52 -8.68
CA ALA A 56 0.25 -4.55 -7.26
C ALA A 56 0.85 -5.78 -6.56
N ILE A 57 0.71 -6.96 -7.17
CA ILE A 57 1.31 -8.19 -6.64
C ILE A 57 2.84 -8.07 -6.61
N GLU A 58 3.46 -7.62 -7.70
CA GLU A 58 4.91 -7.51 -7.77
C GLU A 58 5.48 -6.54 -6.71
N MET A 59 4.82 -5.41 -6.48
CA MET A 59 5.24 -4.46 -5.44
C MET A 59 5.20 -5.08 -4.04
N LEU A 60 4.15 -5.86 -3.74
CA LEU A 60 4.05 -6.59 -2.48
C LEU A 60 5.12 -7.68 -2.38
N ASP A 61 5.29 -8.50 -3.42
CA ASP A 61 6.28 -9.58 -3.44
C ASP A 61 7.72 -9.06 -3.22
N ARG A 62 8.03 -7.86 -3.72
CA ARG A 62 9.36 -7.25 -3.57
C ARG A 62 9.59 -6.55 -2.24
N HIS A 63 8.56 -5.93 -1.66
CA HIS A 63 8.73 -4.93 -0.61
C HIS A 63 7.89 -5.16 0.64
N HIS A 64 6.84 -5.99 0.59
CA HIS A 64 6.01 -6.32 1.74
C HIS A 64 6.61 -7.49 2.54
N THR A 65 7.66 -7.18 3.28
CA THR A 65 8.49 -8.18 3.97
C THR A 65 7.84 -8.85 5.18
N HIS A 66 6.79 -8.25 5.77
CA HIS A 66 6.08 -8.81 6.93
C HIS A 66 4.62 -9.14 6.57
N PHE A 67 4.44 -9.80 5.42
CA PHE A 67 3.12 -10.26 5.00
C PHE A 67 2.63 -11.47 5.83
N CYS A 68 3.54 -12.26 6.41
CA CYS A 68 3.21 -13.32 7.36
C CYS A 68 3.69 -12.95 8.77
N PRO A 69 3.00 -13.41 9.83
CA PRO A 69 3.51 -13.33 11.19
C PRO A 69 4.78 -14.19 11.34
N LEU A 70 5.73 -13.70 12.15
CA LEU A 70 6.94 -14.44 12.48
C LEU A 70 6.70 -15.39 13.68
N GLU A 71 7.53 -16.42 13.78
CA GLU A 71 7.46 -17.35 14.90
C GLU A 71 7.70 -16.63 16.24
N GLY A 72 6.78 -16.80 17.19
CA GLY A 72 6.84 -16.18 18.52
C GLY A 72 6.47 -14.69 18.55
N GLU A 73 6.07 -14.10 17.42
CA GLU A 73 5.64 -12.70 17.34
C GLU A 73 4.29 -12.49 18.03
N SER A 74 4.13 -11.36 18.73
CA SER A 74 2.83 -10.95 19.28
C SER A 74 1.91 -10.47 18.16
N TRP A 75 0.58 -10.55 18.33
CA TRP A 75 -0.33 -10.03 17.31
C TRP A 75 -0.18 -8.51 17.11
N GLN A 76 0.20 -7.77 18.15
CA GLN A 76 0.47 -6.34 18.10
C GLN A 76 1.68 -6.05 17.21
N ASP A 77 2.78 -6.78 17.43
CA ASP A 77 4.01 -6.62 16.65
C ASP A 77 3.79 -7.02 15.20
N PHE A 78 3.06 -8.13 14.97
CA PHE A 78 2.67 -8.54 13.63
C PHE A 78 1.90 -7.44 12.90
N LEU A 79 0.80 -6.92 13.48
CA LEU A 79 0.01 -5.86 12.82
C LEU A 79 0.84 -4.60 12.56
N ARG A 80 1.73 -4.24 13.49
CA ARG A 80 2.62 -3.09 13.35
C ARG A 80 3.62 -3.28 12.21
N ASN A 81 4.32 -4.41 12.18
CA ASN A 81 5.34 -4.71 11.17
C ASN A 81 4.72 -4.98 9.79
N ASN A 82 3.56 -5.62 9.77
CA ASN A 82 2.74 -5.79 8.58
C ASN A 82 2.37 -4.43 7.98
N ALA A 83 1.77 -3.52 8.75
CA ALA A 83 1.40 -2.19 8.30
C ALA A 83 2.60 -1.37 7.77
N LYS A 84 3.73 -1.41 8.49
CA LYS A 84 4.95 -0.69 8.08
C LYS A 84 5.52 -1.24 6.77
N SER A 85 5.60 -2.55 6.63
CA SER A 85 6.10 -3.17 5.39
C SER A 85 5.11 -3.01 4.22
N PHE A 86 3.81 -3.01 4.49
CA PHE A 86 2.79 -2.71 3.49
C PHE A 86 2.90 -1.25 3.02
N ARG A 87 3.02 -0.28 3.95
CA ARG A 87 3.31 1.12 3.64
C ARG A 87 4.55 1.27 2.75
N CYS A 88 5.63 0.58 3.09
CA CYS A 88 6.87 0.57 2.30
C CYS A 88 6.62 0.05 0.86
N ALA A 89 5.86 -1.03 0.71
CA ALA A 89 5.52 -1.56 -0.60
C ALA A 89 4.66 -0.60 -1.43
N LEU A 90 3.67 0.07 -0.83
CA LEU A 90 2.84 1.05 -1.53
C LEU A 90 3.62 2.30 -1.95
N LEU A 91 4.61 2.71 -1.15
CA LEU A 91 5.48 3.86 -1.44
C LEU A 91 6.63 3.51 -2.39
N SER A 92 6.85 2.23 -2.73
CA SER A 92 7.96 1.81 -3.58
C SER A 92 7.92 2.40 -5.00
N HIS A 93 6.74 2.79 -5.47
CA HIS A 93 6.52 3.36 -6.79
C HIS A 93 5.52 4.53 -6.72
N ARG A 94 5.65 5.46 -7.66
CA ARG A 94 4.67 6.54 -7.89
C ARG A 94 3.28 5.95 -8.11
N ASP A 95 2.26 6.54 -7.50
CA ASP A 95 0.88 6.05 -7.54
C ASP A 95 0.71 4.59 -7.06
N GLY A 96 1.68 4.02 -6.33
CA GLY A 96 1.65 2.61 -5.90
C GLY A 96 0.42 2.25 -5.07
N ALA A 97 -0.04 3.18 -4.22
CA ALA A 97 -1.32 3.03 -3.51
C ALA A 97 -2.53 3.00 -4.46
N LYS A 98 -2.57 3.85 -5.50
CA LYS A 98 -3.63 3.82 -6.51
C LYS A 98 -3.60 2.55 -7.35
N VAL A 99 -2.42 2.01 -7.63
CA VAL A 99 -2.26 0.72 -8.31
C VAL A 99 -2.83 -0.42 -7.46
N HIS A 100 -2.64 -0.37 -6.14
CA HIS A 100 -3.17 -1.36 -5.21
C HIS A 100 -4.69 -1.23 -4.98
N LEU A 101 -5.28 -0.05 -5.16
CA LEU A 101 -6.72 0.19 -4.94
C LEU A 101 -7.62 -0.76 -5.76
N GLY A 102 -8.59 -1.34 -5.05
CA GLY A 102 -9.59 -2.23 -5.64
C GLY A 102 -9.04 -3.59 -6.11
N THR A 103 -7.78 -3.90 -5.80
CA THR A 103 -7.25 -5.25 -6.04
C THR A 103 -7.97 -6.29 -5.20
N ARG A 104 -7.88 -7.54 -5.63
CA ARG A 104 -8.36 -8.70 -4.90
C ARG A 104 -7.19 -9.66 -4.74
N PRO A 105 -7.10 -10.36 -3.60
CA PRO A 105 -6.13 -11.42 -3.45
C PRO A 105 -6.23 -12.43 -4.58
N THR A 106 -5.08 -12.86 -5.07
CA THR A 106 -4.96 -13.96 -6.04
C THR A 106 -4.69 -15.27 -5.33
N GLU A 107 -4.83 -16.40 -6.03
CA GLU A 107 -4.55 -17.74 -5.50
C GLU A 107 -3.19 -17.86 -4.80
N LYS A 108 -2.18 -17.11 -5.30
CA LYS A 108 -0.84 -17.07 -4.70
C LYS A 108 -0.79 -16.48 -3.30
N GLN A 109 -1.79 -15.68 -2.93
CA GLN A 109 -1.85 -14.95 -1.66
C GLN A 109 -2.82 -15.63 -0.67
N TYR A 110 -3.62 -16.61 -1.11
CA TYR A 110 -4.64 -17.24 -0.27
C TYR A 110 -4.04 -17.93 0.95
N GLU A 111 -2.97 -18.68 0.78
CA GLU A 111 -2.29 -19.37 1.89
C GLU A 111 -1.78 -18.36 2.93
N THR A 112 -1.14 -17.28 2.50
CA THR A 112 -0.66 -16.23 3.40
C THR A 112 -1.80 -15.55 4.16
N LEU A 113 -2.90 -15.23 3.47
CA LEU A 113 -4.06 -14.58 4.11
C LEU A 113 -4.78 -15.51 5.09
N GLU A 114 -4.90 -16.79 4.75
CA GLU A 114 -5.41 -17.82 5.67
C GLU A 114 -4.53 -17.88 6.93
N ASN A 115 -3.20 -17.87 6.77
CA ASN A 115 -2.26 -17.89 7.89
C ASN A 115 -2.36 -16.65 8.79
N GLN A 116 -2.60 -15.46 8.23
CA GLN A 116 -2.83 -14.24 9.03
C GLN A 116 -4.11 -14.35 9.87
N LEU A 117 -5.21 -14.77 9.26
CA LEU A 117 -6.49 -14.95 9.94
C LEU A 117 -6.38 -16.02 11.02
N ALA A 118 -5.79 -17.18 10.69
CA ALA A 118 -5.57 -18.27 11.61
C ALA A 118 -4.70 -17.83 12.81
N PHE A 119 -3.63 -17.08 12.55
CA PHE A 119 -2.77 -16.54 13.59
C PHE A 119 -3.53 -15.60 14.53
N LEU A 120 -4.29 -14.62 14.01
CA LEU A 120 -5.07 -13.72 14.87
C LEU A 120 -6.12 -14.49 15.68
N CYS A 121 -6.79 -15.48 15.09
CA CYS A 121 -7.72 -16.34 15.83
C CYS A 121 -7.03 -17.12 16.96
N GLN A 122 -5.82 -17.65 16.73
CA GLN A 122 -5.02 -18.31 17.78
C GLN A 122 -4.61 -17.36 18.91
N GLN A 123 -4.51 -16.06 18.62
CA GLN A 123 -4.22 -15.00 19.60
C GLN A 123 -5.48 -14.52 20.35
N GLY A 124 -6.63 -15.15 20.11
CA GLY A 124 -7.87 -14.93 20.85
C GLY A 124 -8.94 -14.13 20.10
N PHE A 125 -8.67 -13.68 18.88
CA PHE A 125 -9.68 -12.96 18.09
C PHE A 125 -10.78 -13.92 17.60
N SER A 126 -12.01 -13.44 17.52
CA SER A 126 -13.01 -14.06 16.65
C SER A 126 -12.61 -13.86 15.17
N LEU A 127 -13.09 -14.72 14.27
CA LEU A 127 -12.84 -14.55 12.83
C LEU A 127 -13.31 -13.18 12.32
N GLU A 128 -14.45 -12.70 12.82
CA GLU A 128 -14.99 -11.38 12.48
C GLU A 128 -14.04 -10.26 12.92
N ASN A 129 -13.56 -10.29 14.16
CA ASN A 129 -12.65 -9.26 14.67
C ASN A 129 -11.26 -9.34 14.02
N ALA A 130 -10.78 -10.54 13.69
CA ALA A 130 -9.54 -10.71 12.91
C ALA A 130 -9.65 -10.06 11.52
N LEU A 131 -10.77 -10.29 10.83
CA LEU A 131 -11.07 -9.64 9.54
C LEU A 131 -11.13 -8.12 9.69
N TYR A 132 -11.83 -7.61 10.70
CA TYR A 132 -11.94 -6.16 10.93
C TYR A 132 -10.61 -5.52 11.31
N ALA A 133 -9.76 -6.20 12.10
CA ALA A 133 -8.43 -5.73 12.44
C ALA A 133 -7.54 -5.58 11.20
N LEU A 134 -7.42 -6.63 10.38
CA LEU A 134 -6.65 -6.59 9.14
C LEU A 134 -7.19 -5.53 8.17
N SER A 135 -8.52 -5.43 8.04
CA SER A 135 -9.16 -4.44 7.17
C SER A 135 -8.91 -3.01 7.66
N ALA A 136 -9.03 -2.75 8.96
CA ALA A 136 -8.80 -1.42 9.54
C ALA A 136 -7.36 -0.96 9.35
N VAL A 137 -6.39 -1.84 9.65
CA VAL A 137 -4.95 -1.55 9.46
C VAL A 137 -4.62 -1.33 7.98
N GLY A 138 -5.13 -2.18 7.09
CA GLY A 138 -4.92 -2.06 5.65
C GLY A 138 -5.53 -0.77 5.07
N HIS A 139 -6.80 -0.47 5.39
CA HIS A 139 -7.48 0.75 4.92
C HIS A 139 -6.82 2.02 5.46
N PHE A 140 -6.45 2.04 6.75
CA PHE A 140 -5.73 3.16 7.34
C PHE A 140 -4.40 3.41 6.63
N THR A 141 -3.61 2.34 6.45
CA THR A 141 -2.32 2.43 5.76
C THR A 141 -2.48 2.94 4.33
N LEU A 142 -3.44 2.41 3.58
CA LEU A 142 -3.72 2.81 2.22
C LEU A 142 -4.14 4.29 2.13
N GLY A 143 -5.01 4.75 3.03
CA GLY A 143 -5.45 6.15 3.11
C GLY A 143 -4.29 7.11 3.41
N CYS A 144 -3.43 6.76 4.38
CA CYS A 144 -2.24 7.56 4.69
C CYS A 144 -1.29 7.69 3.50
N VAL A 145 -1.05 6.59 2.76
CA VAL A 145 -0.15 6.63 1.60
C VAL A 145 -0.77 7.39 0.42
N LEU A 146 -2.08 7.25 0.19
CA LEU A 146 -2.78 8.01 -0.85
C LEU A 146 -2.69 9.51 -0.60
N GLU A 147 -3.00 9.96 0.62
CA GLU A 147 -2.94 11.38 0.97
C GLU A 147 -1.51 11.92 0.83
N ASP A 148 -0.51 11.18 1.33
CA ASP A 148 0.89 11.59 1.22
C ASP A 148 1.35 11.72 -0.25
N GLN A 149 1.09 10.69 -1.08
CA GLN A 149 1.46 10.73 -2.50
C GLN A 149 0.74 11.86 -3.26
N GLU A 150 -0.57 12.05 -3.06
CA GLU A 150 -1.32 13.14 -3.71
C GLU A 150 -0.85 14.51 -3.23
N HIS A 151 -0.55 14.65 -1.94
CA HIS A 151 -0.04 15.90 -1.39
C HIS A 151 1.29 16.30 -2.02
N GLN A 152 2.24 15.36 -2.19
CA GLN A 152 3.51 15.65 -2.83
C GLN A 152 3.33 16.13 -4.29
N VAL A 153 2.47 15.48 -5.07
CA VAL A 153 2.17 15.89 -6.45
C VAL A 153 1.52 17.28 -6.46
N ALA A 154 0.53 17.52 -5.62
CA ALA A 154 -0.17 18.79 -5.55
C ALA A 154 0.74 19.94 -5.06
N LYS A 155 1.76 19.66 -4.25
CA LYS A 155 2.73 20.65 -3.76
C LYS A 155 3.62 21.17 -4.90
N GLU A 156 3.97 20.33 -5.87
CA GLU A 156 4.73 20.75 -7.06
C GLU A 156 3.91 21.66 -7.99
N GLU A 157 2.58 21.51 -7.97
CA GLU A 157 1.65 22.26 -8.84
C GLU A 157 1.12 23.56 -8.20
N ARG A 158 1.24 23.72 -6.87
CA ARG A 158 0.71 24.88 -6.14
C ARG A 158 1.75 25.99 -5.98
N GLU A 159 1.27 27.23 -6.12
CA GLU A 159 1.98 28.40 -5.60
C GLU A 159 1.95 28.36 -4.06
N THR A 160 3.06 28.70 -3.40
CA THR A 160 3.15 28.72 -1.93
C THR A 160 2.14 29.72 -1.37
N PRO A 161 1.13 29.29 -0.58
CA PRO A 161 0.14 30.21 -0.04
C PRO A 161 0.77 31.25 0.86
N THR A 162 0.28 32.49 0.84
CA THR A 162 0.72 33.53 1.78
C THR A 162 0.32 33.15 3.21
N THR A 163 1.32 32.90 4.06
CA THR A 163 1.15 32.52 5.48
C THR A 163 0.54 33.62 6.33
N ASP A 164 0.51 34.86 5.84
CA ASP A 164 0.11 36.06 6.58
C ASP A 164 -1.38 36.07 7.01
N SER A 165 -2.22 35.27 6.34
CA SER A 165 -3.66 35.16 6.67
C SER A 165 -4.02 33.95 7.53
N MET A 166 -3.03 33.10 7.86
CA MET A 166 -3.31 31.80 8.49
C MET A 166 -3.47 31.93 10.02
N PRO A 167 -4.55 31.37 10.62
CA PRO A 167 -4.71 31.33 12.07
C PRO A 167 -3.55 30.59 12.77
N PRO A 168 -3.17 30.98 14.00
CA PRO A 168 -1.91 30.55 14.61
C PRO A 168 -1.79 29.04 14.83
N LEU A 169 -2.88 28.37 15.24
CA LEU A 169 -2.86 26.91 15.46
C LEU A 169 -2.73 26.13 14.14
N LEU A 170 -3.42 26.59 13.09
CA LEU A 170 -3.33 25.95 11.77
C LEU A 170 -1.92 26.09 11.20
N ARG A 171 -1.31 27.28 11.33
CA ARG A 171 0.07 27.51 10.91
C ARG A 171 1.05 26.59 11.62
N GLN A 172 0.98 26.50 12.95
CA GLN A 172 1.84 25.61 13.72
C GLN A 172 1.66 24.14 13.34
N ALA A 173 0.41 23.71 13.09
CA ALA A 173 0.14 22.33 12.69
C ALA A 173 0.73 21.98 11.31
N ILE A 174 0.60 22.89 10.33
CA ILE A 174 1.17 22.71 8.99
C ILE A 174 2.70 22.72 9.07
N GLU A 175 3.31 23.68 9.77
CA GLU A 175 4.75 23.73 9.98
C GLU A 175 5.28 22.45 10.64
N LEU A 176 4.58 21.94 11.67
CA LEU A 176 4.95 20.69 12.34
C LEU A 176 4.89 19.50 11.38
N PHE A 177 3.83 19.41 10.57
CA PHE A 177 3.65 18.33 9.61
C PHE A 177 4.67 18.39 8.48
N ASP A 178 4.95 19.58 7.93
CA ASP A 178 5.98 19.79 6.92
C ASP A 178 7.39 19.43 7.44
N HIS A 179 7.67 19.69 8.73
CA HIS A 179 8.96 19.36 9.33
C HIS A 179 9.13 17.87 9.66
N GLN A 180 8.08 17.21 10.15
CA GLN A 180 8.14 15.81 10.59
C GLN A 180 7.83 14.80 9.47
N GLY A 181 7.15 15.24 8.42
CA GLY A 181 6.63 14.39 7.36
C GLY A 181 5.45 13.52 7.81
N ALA A 182 4.95 12.69 6.90
CA ALA A 182 3.74 11.89 7.12
C ALA A 182 3.95 10.64 8.00
N GLU A 183 5.19 10.14 8.14
CA GLU A 183 5.46 8.88 8.84
C GLU A 183 5.14 8.92 10.34
N PRO A 184 5.50 9.95 11.12
CA PRO A 184 5.15 10.01 12.54
C PRO A 184 3.62 10.02 12.77
N ALA A 185 2.86 10.71 11.93
CA ALA A 185 1.40 10.71 11.99
C ALA A 185 0.81 9.32 11.69
N PHE A 186 1.37 8.61 10.70
CA PHE A 186 1.00 7.22 10.40
C PHE A 186 1.28 6.29 11.58
N LEU A 187 2.48 6.34 12.16
CA LEU A 187 2.85 5.48 13.29
C LEU A 187 1.98 5.77 14.53
N PHE A 188 1.69 7.04 14.80
CA PHE A 188 0.79 7.43 15.89
C PHE A 188 -0.62 6.85 15.70
N GLY A 189 -1.21 7.00 14.51
CA GLY A 189 -2.54 6.44 14.22
C GLY A 189 -2.58 4.92 14.26
N LEU A 190 -1.52 4.25 13.79
CA LEU A 190 -1.38 2.79 13.84
C LEU A 190 -1.39 2.28 15.30
N GLU A 191 -0.63 2.93 16.20
CA GLU A 191 -0.64 2.56 17.61
C GLU A 191 -2.01 2.78 18.27
N LEU A 192 -2.75 3.83 17.89
CA LEU A 192 -4.11 4.03 18.39
C LEU A 192 -5.05 2.89 17.97
N ILE A 193 -4.95 2.42 16.73
CA ILE A 193 -5.74 1.27 16.24
C ILE A 193 -5.39 0.01 17.05
N ILE A 194 -4.09 -0.30 17.20
CA ILE A 194 -3.63 -1.48 17.94
C ILE A 194 -4.07 -1.43 19.41
N CYS A 195 -3.89 -0.28 20.08
CA CYS A 195 -4.34 -0.07 21.46
C CYS A 195 -5.87 -0.26 21.59
N GLY A 196 -6.63 0.18 20.59
CA GLY A 196 -8.09 0.01 20.54
C GLY A 196 -8.49 -1.46 20.45
N LEU A 197 -7.85 -2.21 19.55
CA LEU A 197 -8.05 -3.66 19.38
C LEU A 197 -7.71 -4.42 20.67
N GLU A 198 -6.63 -4.04 21.34
CA GLU A 198 -6.22 -4.68 22.60
C GLU A 198 -7.28 -4.50 23.70
N LYS A 199 -7.88 -3.31 23.80
CA LYS A 199 -8.97 -3.05 24.74
C LYS A 199 -10.21 -3.86 24.40
N GLN A 200 -10.57 -3.94 23.12
CA GLN A 200 -11.73 -4.73 22.67
C GLN A 200 -11.55 -6.20 23.01
N LEU A 201 -10.38 -6.78 22.73
CA LEU A 201 -10.06 -8.18 22.99
C LEU A 201 -10.15 -8.52 24.49
N LYS A 202 -9.70 -7.61 25.36
CA LYS A 202 -9.81 -7.76 26.82
C LYS A 202 -11.26 -7.75 27.31
N CYS A 203 -12.13 -6.94 26.71
CA CYS A 203 -13.55 -6.89 27.05
C CYS A 203 -14.28 -8.19 26.67
N GLU A 204 -13.93 -8.79 25.53
CA GLU A 204 -14.51 -10.06 25.08
C GLU A 204 -14.03 -11.26 25.92
N SER A 205 -12.77 -11.25 26.35
CA SER A 205 -12.19 -12.32 27.19
C SER A 205 -12.71 -12.31 28.63
N GLY A 206 -13.32 -11.21 29.07
CA GLY A 206 -13.86 -11.02 30.42
C GLY A 206 -15.37 -11.26 30.55
N SER A 207 -16.04 -11.69 29.47
CA SER A 207 -17.47 -12.09 29.45
C SER A 207 -17.61 -13.61 29.36
#